data_AF-A0A0F2N913-F1
#
_entry.id   AF-A0A0F2N913-F1
#
_cell.length_a   1.000
_cell.length_b   1.000
_cell.length_c   1.000
_cell.angle_alpha   90.00
_cell.angle_beta   90.00
_cell.angle_gamma   90.00
#
_symmetry.space_group_name_H-M   'P 1'
#
loop_
_entity.id
_entity.type
_entity.pdbx_description
1 polymer ?
#
loop_
_entity_poly.entity_id
_entity_poly.type
_entity_poly.pdbx_seq_one_letter_code
_entity_poly.pdbx_strand_id
1 'polypeptide(L)'
;MGSATLESIIKIAISIEEKGSKFYALMATRSVNDKIKSIFERLSREELEHKAAFEKLLRYEIENSNEGNITEKEAKLLDSFVKTGVFHQMKTVEDSPVEGPMEALALGILAEKDAILLYQGIYNQASSQVVKDMMSRLLEEEKMHLVELRESMEDMER
;
A
#
# COMPACT_ATOMS: atom_id res chain seq x y z
N MET A 1 0.22 -7.85 -26.32
CA MET A 1 0.37 -7.10 -25.05
C MET A 1 -0.43 -7.84 -24.01
N GLY A 2 0.23 -8.38 -22.98
CA GLY A 2 -0.41 -9.28 -22.01
C GLY A 2 -1.48 -8.53 -21.21
N SER A 3 -2.69 -9.08 -21.14
CA SER A 3 -3.75 -8.52 -20.32
C SER A 3 -3.37 -8.64 -18.85
N ALA A 4 -3.36 -7.53 -18.12
CA ALA A 4 -3.03 -7.54 -16.70
C ALA A 4 -4.19 -8.15 -15.88
N THR A 5 -3.89 -8.97 -14.87
CA THR A 5 -4.87 -9.80 -14.15
C THR A 5 -5.22 -9.25 -12.75
N LEU A 6 -6.34 -9.66 -12.12
CA LEU A 6 -6.58 -9.40 -10.69
C LEU A 6 -5.41 -9.90 -9.85
N GLU A 7 -4.85 -11.07 -10.20
CA GLU A 7 -3.60 -11.58 -9.66
C GLU A 7 -2.44 -10.57 -9.81
N SER A 8 -2.33 -9.89 -10.96
CA SER A 8 -1.29 -8.87 -11.17
C SER A 8 -1.49 -7.68 -10.23
N ILE A 9 -2.74 -7.25 -10.00
CA ILE A 9 -3.07 -6.18 -9.06
C ILE A 9 -2.74 -6.60 -7.62
N ILE A 10 -3.08 -7.82 -7.22
CA ILE A 10 -2.75 -8.33 -5.88
C ILE A 10 -1.24 -8.45 -5.70
N LYS A 11 -0.50 -8.91 -6.71
CA LYS A 11 0.98 -8.94 -6.70
C LYS A 11 1.60 -7.55 -6.57
N ILE A 12 0.98 -6.55 -7.20
CA ILE A 12 1.33 -5.14 -7.03
C ILE A 12 1.13 -4.72 -5.57
N ALA A 13 -0.04 -5.00 -4.99
CA ALA A 13 -0.33 -4.66 -3.59
C ALA A 13 0.68 -5.30 -2.64
N ILE A 14 0.98 -6.59 -2.80
CA ILE A 14 2.05 -7.30 -2.05
C ILE A 14 3.40 -6.57 -2.15
N SER A 15 3.76 -6.10 -3.35
CA SER A 15 5.01 -5.37 -3.54
C SER A 15 4.99 -3.97 -2.91
N ILE A 16 3.85 -3.31 -2.83
CA ILE A 16 3.69 -2.00 -2.18
C ILE A 16 3.92 -2.18 -0.69
N GLU A 17 3.22 -3.13 -0.06
CA GLU A 17 3.33 -3.47 1.36
C GLU A 17 4.74 -3.89 1.77
N GLU A 18 5.40 -4.71 0.93
CA GLU A 18 6.79 -5.08 1.18
C GLU A 18 7.74 -3.87 1.15
N LYS A 19 7.50 -2.92 0.25
CA LYS A 19 8.29 -1.70 0.15
C LYS A 19 7.98 -0.74 1.29
N GLY A 20 6.71 -0.57 1.66
CA GLY A 20 6.26 0.24 2.79
C GLY A 20 6.88 -0.26 4.10
N SER A 21 6.80 -1.57 4.36
CA SER A 21 7.45 -2.18 5.52
C SER A 21 8.96 -1.89 5.59
N LYS A 22 9.69 -2.09 4.48
CA LYS A 22 11.14 -1.80 4.41
C LYS A 22 11.43 -0.32 4.59
N PHE A 23 10.59 0.55 4.03
CA PHE A 23 10.71 1.99 4.16
C PHE A 23 10.56 2.43 5.60
N TYR A 24 9.49 2.02 6.27
CA TYR A 24 9.26 2.37 7.66
C TYR A 24 10.32 1.76 8.59
N ALA A 25 10.77 0.53 8.35
CA ALA A 25 11.89 -0.06 9.09
C ALA A 25 13.16 0.82 8.96
N LEU A 26 13.50 1.24 7.74
CA LEU A 26 14.67 2.09 7.52
C LEU A 26 14.49 3.47 8.17
N MET A 27 13.31 4.08 8.06
CA MET A 27 13.04 5.38 8.70
C MET A 27 13.10 5.31 10.22
N ALA A 28 12.61 4.22 10.82
CA ALA A 28 12.76 3.97 12.26
C ALA A 28 14.24 3.94 12.69
N THR A 29 15.12 3.30 11.92
CA THR A 29 16.57 3.26 12.25
C THR A 29 17.26 4.63 12.11
N ARG A 30 16.73 5.51 11.25
CA ARG A 30 17.28 6.85 10.98
C ARG A 30 16.66 7.95 11.83
N SER A 31 15.51 7.69 12.47
CA SER A 31 14.84 8.65 13.33
C SER A 31 15.61 8.87 14.63
N VAL A 32 15.87 10.13 14.95
CA VAL A 32 16.44 10.58 16.24
C VAL A 32 15.36 10.93 17.28
N ASN A 33 14.09 10.95 16.86
CA ASN A 33 12.95 11.21 17.74
C ASN A 33 12.28 9.88 18.10
N ASP A 34 12.22 9.56 19.40
CA ASP A 34 11.68 8.30 19.90
C ASP A 34 10.20 8.10 19.58
N LYS A 35 9.39 9.17 19.58
CA LYS A 35 7.96 9.12 19.20
C LYS A 35 7.82 8.71 17.73
N ILE A 36 8.52 9.41 16.84
CA ILE A 36 8.48 9.14 15.39
C ILE A 36 9.06 7.75 15.07
N LYS A 37 10.12 7.36 15.77
CA LYS A 37 10.70 6.02 15.64
C LYS A 37 9.68 4.94 15.99
N SER A 38 8.97 5.09 17.11
CA SER A 38 7.96 4.11 17.53
C SER A 38 6.80 3.98 16.54
N ILE A 39 6.38 5.10 15.94
CA ILE A 39 5.36 5.12 14.88
C ILE A 39 5.85 4.30 13.68
N PHE A 40 7.05 4.59 13.15
CA PHE A 40 7.59 3.86 12.01
C PHE A 40 7.84 2.37 12.30
N GLU A 41 8.29 2.01 13.50
CA GLU A 41 8.42 0.59 13.88
C GLU A 41 7.08 -0.14 13.89
N ARG A 42 5.99 0.54 14.29
CA ARG A 42 4.65 -0.03 14.29
C ARG A 42 4.10 -0.16 12.87
N LEU A 43 4.14 0.91 12.07
CA LEU A 43 3.72 0.90 10.67
C LEU A 43 4.45 -0.20 9.88
N SER A 44 5.77 -0.33 10.07
CA SER A 44 6.55 -1.39 9.42
C SER A 44 6.04 -2.82 9.69
N ARG A 45 5.49 -3.07 10.89
CA ARG A 45 4.89 -4.37 11.23
C ARG A 45 3.50 -4.54 10.65
N GLU A 46 2.67 -3.49 10.70
CA GLU A 46 1.31 -3.51 10.15
C GLU A 46 1.34 -3.80 8.63
N GLU A 47 2.26 -3.18 7.89
CA GLU A 47 2.49 -3.44 6.46
C GLU A 47 2.85 -4.92 6.17
N LEU A 48 3.57 -5.59 7.07
CA LEU A 48 3.84 -7.03 6.92
C LEU A 48 2.58 -7.87 7.14
N GLU A 49 1.68 -7.43 8.02
CA GLU A 49 0.39 -8.08 8.23
C GLU A 49 -0.52 -7.89 7.02
N HIS A 50 -0.51 -6.70 6.42
CA HIS A 50 -1.23 -6.39 5.18
C HIS A 50 -0.69 -7.18 3.99
N LYS A 51 0.63 -7.23 3.81
CA LYS A 51 1.30 -8.12 2.84
C LYS A 51 0.80 -9.56 2.99
N ALA A 52 0.80 -10.08 4.21
CA ALA A 52 0.34 -11.45 4.47
C ALA A 52 -1.16 -11.64 4.18
N ALA A 53 -1.98 -10.60 4.36
CA ALA A 53 -3.39 -10.61 3.97
C ALA A 53 -3.55 -10.69 2.44
N PHE A 54 -2.80 -9.90 1.67
CA PHE A 54 -2.80 -9.98 0.21
C PHE A 54 -2.25 -11.30 -0.32
N GLU A 55 -1.22 -11.87 0.30
CA GLU A 55 -0.71 -13.20 -0.08
C GLU A 55 -1.76 -14.30 0.16
N LYS A 56 -2.53 -14.21 1.24
CA LYS A 56 -3.67 -15.12 1.50
C LYS A 56 -4.75 -14.95 0.44
N LEU A 57 -5.06 -13.70 0.09
CA LEU A 57 -6.04 -13.40 -0.96
C LEU A 57 -5.59 -13.95 -2.32
N LEU A 58 -4.31 -13.79 -2.67
CA LEU A 58 -3.76 -14.32 -3.91
C LEU A 58 -3.91 -15.85 -4.00
N ARG A 59 -3.59 -16.57 -2.91
CA ARG A 59 -3.79 -18.02 -2.85
C ARG A 59 -5.26 -18.41 -3.01
N TYR A 60 -6.15 -17.71 -2.31
CA TYR A 60 -7.59 -17.93 -2.43
C TYR A 60 -8.08 -17.74 -3.88
N GLU A 61 -7.67 -16.68 -4.55
CA GLU A 61 -8.05 -16.42 -5.95
C GLU A 61 -7.49 -17.47 -6.91
N ILE A 62 -6.23 -17.92 -6.73
CA ILE A 62 -5.63 -18.99 -7.54
C ILE A 62 -6.36 -20.31 -7.36
N GLU A 63 -6.76 -20.66 -6.13
CA GLU A 63 -7.44 -21.92 -5.81
C GLU A 63 -8.91 -21.95 -6.28
N ASN A 64 -9.57 -20.78 -6.36
CA ASN A 64 -11.00 -20.68 -6.67
C ASN A 64 -11.32 -20.14 -8.08
N SER A 65 -10.31 -19.67 -8.83
CA SER A 65 -10.49 -19.25 -10.23
C SER A 65 -10.38 -20.44 -11.18
N ASN A 66 -11.51 -20.89 -11.74
CA ASN A 66 -11.53 -21.74 -12.93
C ASN A 66 -11.21 -20.87 -14.16
N GLU A 67 -10.02 -21.06 -14.73
CA GLU A 67 -9.56 -20.54 -16.03
C GLU A 67 -9.49 -19.01 -16.16
N GLY A 68 -8.25 -18.54 -16.31
CA GLY A 68 -7.91 -17.13 -16.42
C GLY A 68 -8.50 -16.46 -17.66
N ASN A 69 -9.34 -15.46 -17.42
CA ASN A 69 -9.37 -14.21 -18.17
C ASN A 69 -9.96 -13.15 -17.26
N ILE A 70 -9.30 -11.99 -17.19
CA ILE A 70 -9.91 -10.83 -16.55
C ILE A 70 -11.09 -10.32 -17.37
N THR A 71 -12.12 -9.89 -16.66
CA THR A 71 -13.23 -9.12 -17.19
C THR A 71 -12.75 -7.78 -17.73
N GLU A 72 -13.50 -7.21 -18.68
CA GLU A 72 -13.23 -5.87 -19.24
C GLU A 72 -13.16 -4.78 -18.14
N LYS A 73 -13.84 -5.01 -17.01
CA LYS A 73 -13.80 -4.13 -15.84
C LYS A 73 -12.41 -4.10 -15.22
N GLU A 74 -11.82 -5.26 -14.97
CA GLU A 74 -10.49 -5.40 -14.36
C GLU A 74 -9.38 -4.85 -15.27
N ALA A 75 -9.51 -4.99 -16.60
CA ALA A 75 -8.60 -4.33 -17.55
C ALA A 75 -8.65 -2.80 -17.41
N LYS A 76 -9.86 -2.23 -17.29
CA LYS A 76 -10.06 -0.79 -17.06
C LYS A 76 -9.54 -0.34 -15.71
N LEU A 77 -9.55 -1.21 -14.69
CA LEU A 77 -8.95 -0.93 -13.38
C LEU A 77 -7.45 -0.63 -13.53
N LEU A 78 -6.75 -1.55 -14.18
CA LEU A 78 -5.31 -1.46 -14.37
C LEU A 78 -4.92 -0.27 -15.25
N ASP A 79 -5.66 -0.04 -16.33
CA ASP A 79 -5.50 1.14 -17.16
C ASP A 79 -5.75 2.43 -16.37
N SER A 80 -6.77 2.45 -15.50
CA SER A 80 -7.02 3.60 -14.63
C SER A 80 -5.87 3.84 -13.65
N PHE A 81 -5.31 2.80 -13.03
CA PHE A 81 -4.21 2.93 -12.07
C PHE A 81 -2.90 3.38 -12.71
N VAL A 82 -2.59 2.86 -13.90
CA VAL A 82 -1.44 3.30 -14.69
C VAL A 82 -1.61 4.78 -15.07
N LYS A 83 -2.84 5.19 -15.45
CA LYS A 83 -3.14 6.57 -15.85
C LYS A 83 -3.21 7.56 -14.69
N THR A 84 -3.68 7.14 -13.51
CA THR A 84 -3.75 8.00 -12.32
C THR A 84 -2.40 8.20 -11.66
N GLY A 85 -1.35 7.50 -12.12
CA GLY A 85 -0.04 7.57 -11.49
C GLY A 85 -0.06 7.03 -10.05
N VAL A 86 -0.99 6.12 -9.73
CA VAL A 86 -1.02 5.43 -8.42
C VAL A 86 0.26 4.60 -8.22
N PHE A 87 0.95 4.29 -9.32
CA PHE A 87 2.34 3.87 -9.33
C PHE A 87 3.28 5.06 -9.36
N HIS A 88 3.14 6.02 -8.44
CA HIS A 88 4.36 6.72 -8.05
C HIS A 88 5.23 5.60 -7.52
N GLN A 89 6.29 5.31 -8.27
CA GLN A 89 7.37 4.48 -7.80
C GLN A 89 7.65 5.08 -6.42
N MET A 90 7.25 4.39 -5.33
CA MET A 90 7.87 4.61 -4.05
C MET A 90 9.34 4.56 -4.42
N LYS A 91 9.94 5.75 -4.57
CA LYS A 91 11.35 5.87 -4.91
C LYS A 91 11.95 4.96 -3.88
N THR A 92 12.56 3.87 -4.34
CA THR A 92 13.09 2.93 -3.40
C THR A 92 13.94 3.79 -2.48
N VAL A 93 13.81 3.59 -1.18
CA VAL A 93 14.60 4.33 -0.19
C VAL A 93 16.12 4.19 -0.44
N GLU A 94 16.44 3.24 -1.33
CA GLU A 94 17.72 2.91 -1.93
C GLU A 94 18.15 3.90 -3.04
N ASP A 95 17.22 4.52 -3.78
CA ASP A 95 17.51 5.44 -4.90
C ASP A 95 17.79 6.89 -4.47
N SER A 96 17.40 7.30 -3.26
CA SER A 96 17.79 8.59 -2.71
C SER A 96 17.83 8.59 -1.17
N PRO A 97 18.86 9.21 -0.56
CA PRO A 97 18.88 9.43 0.87
C PRO A 97 17.73 10.36 1.26
N VAL A 98 16.85 9.89 2.12
CA VAL A 98 15.88 10.74 2.83
C VAL A 98 16.67 11.68 3.75
N GLU A 99 16.53 12.98 3.55
CA GLU A 99 17.32 14.05 4.18
C GLU A 99 16.93 14.30 5.65
N GLY A 100 15.72 13.90 6.06
CA GLY A 100 15.29 14.03 7.46
C GLY A 100 13.87 13.52 7.77
N PRO A 101 13.44 13.58 9.05
CA PRO A 101 12.16 13.03 9.49
C PRO A 101 10.93 13.66 8.81
N MET A 102 11.00 14.94 8.44
CA MET A 102 9.91 15.63 7.72
C MET A 102 9.71 15.04 6.32
N GLU A 103 10.80 14.80 5.59
CA GLU A 103 10.73 14.15 4.27
C GLU A 103 10.26 12.70 4.41
N ALA A 104 10.70 11.98 5.45
CA ALA A 104 10.21 10.63 5.74
C ALA A 104 8.69 10.60 5.95
N LEU A 105 8.14 11.53 6.75
CA LEU A 105 6.70 11.63 6.96
C LEU A 105 5.96 12.00 5.66
N ALA A 106 6.49 12.93 4.87
CA ALA A 106 5.91 13.31 3.59
C ALA A 106 5.87 12.14 2.58
N LEU A 107 6.93 11.33 2.53
CA LEU A 107 6.99 10.14 1.69
C LEU A 107 6.02 9.05 2.19
N GLY A 108 5.92 8.84 3.51
CA GLY A 108 4.92 7.94 4.10
C GLY A 108 3.50 8.38 3.72
N ILE A 109 3.16 9.66 3.86
CA ILE A 109 1.86 10.21 3.47
C ILE A 109 1.52 9.95 1.99
N LEU A 110 2.51 10.01 1.10
CA LEU A 110 2.31 9.69 -0.31
C LEU A 110 2.07 8.18 -0.51
N ALA A 111 2.87 7.33 0.15
CA ALA A 111 2.70 5.88 0.13
C ALA A 111 1.29 5.46 0.59
N GLU A 112 0.81 5.98 1.72
CA GLU A 112 -0.53 5.67 2.23
C GLU A 112 -1.64 6.08 1.26
N LYS A 113 -1.51 7.26 0.64
CA LYS A 113 -2.49 7.73 -0.35
C LYS A 113 -2.56 6.81 -1.57
N ASP A 114 -1.41 6.34 -2.04
CA ASP A 114 -1.35 5.43 -3.18
C ASP A 114 -1.94 4.05 -2.84
N ALA A 115 -1.63 3.52 -1.65
CA ALA A 115 -2.24 2.30 -1.13
C ALA A 115 -3.78 2.42 -1.03
N ILE A 116 -4.28 3.51 -0.43
CA ILE A 116 -5.72 3.79 -0.34
C ILE A 116 -6.38 3.82 -1.72
N LEU A 117 -5.78 4.52 -2.70
CA LEU A 117 -6.34 4.60 -4.05
C LEU A 117 -6.38 3.22 -4.71
N LEU A 118 -5.31 2.42 -4.56
CA LEU A 118 -5.26 1.05 -5.06
C LEU A 118 -6.36 0.18 -4.43
N TYR A 119 -6.47 0.19 -3.10
CA TYR A 119 -7.40 -0.69 -2.39
C TYR A 119 -8.85 -0.29 -2.66
N GLN A 120 -9.12 1.02 -2.82
CA GLN A 120 -10.44 1.52 -3.19
C GLN A 120 -10.84 1.05 -4.59
N GLY A 121 -9.89 1.04 -5.54
CA GLY A 121 -10.18 0.53 -6.87
C GLY A 121 -10.41 -0.99 -6.89
N ILE A 122 -9.64 -1.77 -6.11
CA ILE A 122 -9.91 -3.22 -5.94
C ILE A 122 -11.31 -3.43 -5.33
N TYR A 123 -11.63 -2.73 -4.24
CA TYR A 123 -12.93 -2.82 -3.56
C TYR A 123 -14.10 -2.53 -4.52
N ASN A 124 -13.99 -1.47 -5.32
CA ASN A 124 -15.05 -1.04 -6.23
C ASN A 124 -15.33 -2.05 -7.35
N GLN A 125 -14.32 -2.83 -7.73
CA GLN A 125 -14.43 -3.78 -8.84
C GLN A 125 -14.65 -5.22 -8.41
N ALA A 126 -14.25 -5.56 -7.18
CA ALA A 126 -14.48 -6.87 -6.62
C ALA A 126 -15.96 -7.24 -6.66
N SER A 127 -16.27 -8.42 -7.17
CA SER A 127 -17.60 -9.05 -7.07
C SER A 127 -17.70 -9.97 -5.84
N SER A 128 -16.57 -10.50 -5.37
CA SER A 128 -16.49 -11.35 -4.18
C SER A 128 -16.65 -10.53 -2.89
N GLN A 129 -17.60 -10.93 -2.03
CA GLN A 129 -17.81 -10.29 -0.73
C GLN A 129 -16.58 -10.43 0.17
N VAL A 130 -15.88 -11.57 0.10
CA VAL A 130 -14.65 -11.82 0.86
C VAL A 130 -13.58 -10.77 0.53
N VAL A 131 -13.43 -10.44 -0.76
CA VAL A 131 -12.48 -9.42 -1.22
C VAL A 131 -12.90 -8.04 -0.75
N LYS A 132 -14.19 -7.70 -0.85
CA LYS A 132 -14.71 -6.42 -0.36
C LYS A 132 -14.50 -6.23 1.14
N ASP A 133 -14.81 -7.24 1.94
CA ASP A 133 -14.63 -7.18 3.39
C ASP A 133 -13.16 -7.08 3.79
N MET A 134 -12.26 -7.72 3.03
CA MET A 134 -10.83 -7.56 3.23
C MET A 134 -10.36 -6.15 2.86
N MET A 135 -10.70 -5.66 1.67
CA MET A 135 -10.28 -4.32 1.22
C MET A 135 -10.86 -3.23 2.11
N SER A 136 -12.09 -3.37 2.61
CA SER A 136 -12.70 -2.39 3.51
C SER A 136 -11.94 -2.26 4.83
N ARG A 137 -11.36 -3.36 5.35
CA ARG A 137 -10.55 -3.33 6.57
C ARG A 137 -9.20 -2.64 6.33
N LEU A 138 -8.49 -3.08 5.29
CA LEU A 138 -7.20 -2.49 4.92
C LEU A 138 -7.35 -0.99 4.59
N LEU A 139 -8.39 -0.60 3.85
CA LEU A 139 -8.69 0.80 3.57
C LEU A 139 -8.88 1.66 4.81
N GLU A 140 -9.42 1.11 5.89
CA GLU A 140 -9.58 1.86 7.13
C GLU A 140 -8.25 1.97 7.87
N GLU A 141 -7.46 0.90 7.89
CA GLU A 141 -6.13 0.88 8.49
C GLU A 141 -5.19 1.91 7.82
N GLU A 142 -5.11 1.94 6.48
CA GLU A 142 -4.27 2.92 5.76
C GLU A 142 -4.74 4.37 5.92
N LYS A 143 -6.05 4.60 6.06
CA LYS A 143 -6.55 5.95 6.38
C LYS A 143 -6.10 6.38 7.77
N MET A 144 -6.06 5.45 8.72
CA MET A 144 -5.57 5.75 10.07
C MET A 144 -4.06 6.01 10.06
N HIS A 145 -3.27 5.24 9.30
CA HIS A 145 -1.85 5.51 9.08
C HIS A 145 -1.64 6.91 8.48
N LEU A 146 -2.39 7.26 7.44
CA LEU A 146 -2.35 8.58 6.82
C LEU A 146 -2.64 9.71 7.81
N VAL A 147 -3.67 9.54 8.66
CA VAL A 147 -4.01 10.55 9.69
C VAL A 147 -2.85 10.71 10.66
N GLU A 148 -2.31 9.62 11.19
CA GLU A 148 -1.23 9.66 12.17
C GLU A 148 0.07 10.25 11.63
N LEU A 149 0.43 9.92 10.38
CA LEU A 149 1.59 10.50 9.71
C LEU A 149 1.41 12.02 9.51
N ARG A 150 0.20 12.45 9.13
CA ARG A 150 -0.11 13.88 8.98
C ARG A 150 -0.04 14.62 10.32
N GLU A 151 -0.64 14.08 11.36
CA GLU A 151 -0.58 14.66 12.72
C GLU A 151 0.87 14.76 13.21
N SER A 152 1.66 13.71 12.99
CA SER A 152 3.09 13.70 13.34
C SER A 152 3.88 14.77 12.57
N MET A 153 3.54 15.01 11.31
CA MET A 153 4.18 16.04 10.49
C MET A 153 3.78 17.45 10.95
N GLU A 154 2.50 17.68 11.24
CA GLU A 154 2.00 18.96 11.76
C GLU A 154 2.59 19.28 13.15
N ASP A 155 2.77 18.27 14.01
CA ASP A 155 3.44 18.42 15.31
C ASP A 155 4.90 18.85 15.19
N MET A 156 5.60 18.45 14.11
CA MET A 156 7.00 18.82 13.87
C MET A 156 7.17 20.25 13.32
N GLU A 157 6.14 20.82 12.72
CA GLU A 157 6.14 22.19 12.19
C GLU A 157 5.82 23.26 13.25
N ARG A 158 5.34 22.84 14.43
CA ARG A 158 5.00 23.71 15.57
C ARG A 158 6.17 23.97 16.50
#